data_AF-A0A382KJQ0-F1
#
_entry.id   AF-A0A382KJQ0-F1
#
_cell.length_a   1.000
_cell.length_b   1.000
_cell.length_c   1.000
_cell.angle_alpha   90.00
_cell.angle_beta   90.00
_cell.angle_gamma   90.00
#
_symmetry.space_group_name_H-M   'P 1'
#
loop_
_entity.id
_entity.type
_entity.pdbx_description
1 polymer ?
#
loop_
_entity_poly.entity_id
_entity_poly.type
_entity_poly.pdbx_seq_one_letter_code
_entity_poly.pdbx_strand_id
1 'polypeptide(L)'
;MNKINLYIFNQIVKSCTLVFFIFVSIAWLMQISRIFTMMNNLNIQFLDILSLSMWLIPNLINVTLPFITIFGLVLAFIKFERDKEIIAIYSLGLSTSEIKKPLIFFLIICIGISFLLNFMLSPFSYDIYKKKEFELR
;
A
#
# COMPACT_ATOMS: atom_id res chain seq x y z
N MET A 1 4.29 -7.62 23.70
CA MET A 1 5.31 -7.92 22.66
C MET A 1 6.68 -7.69 23.26
N ASN A 2 7.65 -8.59 23.02
CA ASN A 2 9.05 -8.40 23.44
C ASN A 2 9.71 -7.29 22.61
N LYS A 3 10.83 -6.72 23.07
CA LYS A 3 11.58 -5.69 22.35
C LYS A 3 11.99 -6.13 20.93
N ILE A 4 12.38 -7.39 20.76
CA ILE A 4 12.73 -7.99 19.46
C ILE A 4 11.52 -8.02 18.52
N ASN A 5 10.35 -8.44 19.01
CA ASN A 5 9.13 -8.51 18.20
C ASN A 5 8.68 -7.12 17.74
N LEU A 6 8.82 -6.11 18.61
CA LEU A 6 8.53 -4.71 18.26
C LEU A 6 9.51 -4.19 17.20
N TYR A 7 10.79 -4.53 17.34
CA TYR A 7 11.82 -4.15 16.37
C TYR A 7 11.56 -4.76 14.99
N ILE A 8 11.30 -6.07 14.94
CA ILE A 8 10.97 -6.79 13.70
C ILE A 8 9.72 -6.18 13.06
N PHE A 9 8.67 -5.94 13.85
CA PHE A 9 7.45 -5.30 13.37
C PHE A 9 7.71 -3.91 12.78
N ASN A 10 8.47 -3.07 13.49
CA ASN A 10 8.79 -1.72 13.02
C ASN A 10 9.61 -1.74 11.73
N GLN A 11 10.53 -2.70 11.58
CA GLN A 11 11.32 -2.85 10.35
C GLN A 11 10.44 -3.30 9.17
N ILE A 12 9.51 -4.23 9.41
CA ILE A 12 8.52 -4.65 8.40
C ILE A 12 7.68 -3.46 7.97
N VAL A 13 7.12 -2.71 8.93
CA VAL A 13 6.30 -1.52 8.63
C VAL A 13 7.09 -0.48 7.85
N LYS A 14 8.34 -0.18 8.23
CA LYS A 14 9.22 0.75 7.49
C LYS A 14 9.50 0.31 6.06
N SER A 15 9.69 -0.98 5.84
CA SER A 15 9.95 -1.52 4.51
C SER A 15 8.68 -1.47 3.65
N CYS A 16 7.54 -1.83 4.23
CA CYS A 16 6.24 -1.76 3.58
C CYS A 16 5.81 -0.32 3.26
N THR A 17 6.08 0.66 4.12
CA THR A 17 5.76 2.07 3.83
C THR A 17 6.59 2.62 2.66
N LEU A 18 7.87 2.25 2.58
CA LEU A 18 8.71 2.63 1.44
C LEU A 18 8.14 2.07 0.12
N VAL A 19 7.79 0.79 0.11
CA VAL A 19 7.18 0.14 -1.06
C VAL A 19 5.82 0.74 -1.39
N PHE A 20 5.01 1.05 -0.38
CA PHE A 20 3.70 1.69 -0.53
C PHE A 20 3.82 2.98 -1.34
N PHE A 21 4.74 3.87 -0.97
CA PHE A 21 4.92 5.12 -1.71
C PHE A 21 5.32 4.89 -3.17
N ILE A 22 6.22 3.95 -3.43
CA ILE A 22 6.66 3.63 -4.79
C ILE A 22 5.47 3.15 -5.64
N PHE A 23 4.74 2.13 -5.17
CA PHE A 23 3.64 1.55 -5.95
C PHE A 23 2.47 2.51 -6.11
N VAL A 24 2.09 3.24 -5.06
CA VAL A 24 0.97 4.20 -5.11
C VAL A 24 1.32 5.37 -6.03
N SER A 25 2.54 5.91 -5.97
CA SER A 25 2.97 6.99 -6.87
C SER A 25 2.95 6.55 -8.34
N ILE A 26 3.49 5.37 -8.66
CA ILE A 26 3.49 4.85 -10.03
C ILE A 26 2.05 4.62 -10.52
N ALA A 27 1.20 3.98 -9.70
CA ALA A 27 -0.19 3.73 -10.05
C ALA A 27 -0.99 5.03 -10.25
N TRP A 28 -0.74 6.04 -9.42
CA TRP A 28 -1.39 7.33 -9.51
C TRP A 28 -0.99 8.10 -10.77
N LEU A 29 0.30 8.10 -11.13
CA LEU A 29 0.77 8.71 -12.38
C LEU A 29 0.18 8.04 -13.61
N MET A 30 0.09 6.70 -13.62
CA MET A 30 -0.61 5.98 -14.70
C MET A 30 -2.07 6.40 -14.80
N GLN A 31 -2.76 6.58 -13.67
CA GLN A 31 -4.16 6.97 -13.66
C GLN A 31 -4.37 8.40 -14.16
N ILE A 32 -3.50 9.35 -13.78
CA ILE A 32 -3.52 10.72 -14.31
C ILE A 32 -3.34 10.68 -15.83
N SER A 33 -2.36 9.92 -16.35
CA SER A 33 -2.12 9.82 -17.79
C SER A 33 -3.35 9.29 -18.55
N ARG A 34 -4.03 8.29 -17.98
CA ARG A 34 -5.24 7.71 -18.56
C ARG A 34 -6.37 8.73 -18.64
N ILE A 35 -6.67 9.43 -17.54
CA ILE A 35 -7.74 10.45 -17.52
C ILE A 35 -7.42 11.57 -18.51
N PHE A 36 -6.16 11.99 -18.59
CA PHE A 36 -5.72 13.01 -19.55
C PHE A 36 -6.00 12.59 -21.00
N THR A 37 -5.65 11.36 -21.39
CA THR A 37 -5.95 10.87 -22.74
C THR A 37 -7.44 10.76 -23.05
N MET A 38 -8.26 10.40 -22.04
CA MET A 38 -9.72 10.30 -22.20
C MET A 38 -10.39 11.68 -22.34
N MET A 39 -9.84 12.70 -21.70
CA MET A 39 -10.40 14.05 -21.66
C MET A 39 -9.80 14.99 -22.69
N ASN A 40 -8.80 14.57 -23.47
CA ASN A 40 -8.11 15.43 -24.44
C ASN A 40 -9.02 16.10 -25.49
N ASN A 41 -10.21 15.54 -25.75
CA ASN A 41 -11.18 16.09 -26.69
C ASN A 41 -12.16 17.09 -26.05
N LEU A 42 -12.17 17.18 -24.72
CA LEU A 42 -13.00 18.06 -23.93
C LEU A 42 -12.06 19.15 -23.40
N ASN A 43 -12.38 20.44 -23.58
CA ASN A 43 -11.55 21.57 -23.14
C ASN A 43 -11.54 21.72 -21.59
N ILE A 44 -11.16 20.67 -20.88
CA ILE A 44 -11.20 20.55 -19.42
C ILE A 44 -9.89 21.06 -18.84
N GLN A 45 -9.97 21.76 -17.71
CA GLN A 45 -8.79 22.30 -17.05
C GLN A 45 -7.96 21.19 -16.40
N PHE A 46 -6.64 21.33 -16.42
CA PHE A 46 -5.72 20.35 -15.81
C PHE A 46 -5.98 20.15 -14.31
N LEU A 47 -6.43 21.19 -13.59
CA LEU A 47 -6.79 21.09 -12.17
C LEU A 47 -7.94 20.10 -11.93
N ASP A 48 -8.93 20.06 -12.82
CA ASP A 48 -10.08 19.17 -12.68
C ASP A 48 -9.65 17.71 -12.82
N ILE A 49 -8.75 17.42 -13.76
CA ILE A 49 -8.13 16.09 -13.94
C ILE A 49 -7.40 15.65 -12.68
N LEU A 50 -6.61 16.56 -12.09
CA LEU A 50 -5.88 16.25 -10.86
C LEU A 50 -6.85 15.96 -9.70
N SER A 51 -7.90 16.76 -9.56
CA SER A 51 -8.94 16.56 -8.55
C SER A 51 -9.68 15.23 -8.74
N LEU A 52 -9.98 14.86 -9.98
CA LEU A 52 -10.65 13.61 -10.34
C LEU A 52 -9.76 12.40 -9.99
N SER A 53 -8.46 12.50 -10.26
CA SER A 53 -7.49 11.44 -9.96
C SER A 53 -7.36 11.15 -8.46
N MET A 54 -7.54 12.15 -7.60
CA MET A 54 -7.47 11.99 -6.14
C MET A 54 -8.59 11.07 -5.61
N TRP A 55 -9.78 11.12 -6.22
CA TRP A 55 -10.90 10.24 -5.84
C TRP A 55 -10.64 8.78 -6.17
N LEU A 56 -9.69 8.48 -7.06
CA LEU A 56 -9.35 7.11 -7.44
C LEU A 56 -8.28 6.51 -6.52
N ILE A 57 -7.59 7.30 -5.69
CA ILE A 57 -6.51 6.83 -4.81
C ILE A 57 -6.95 5.66 -3.92
N PRO A 58 -8.13 5.66 -3.25
CA PRO A 58 -8.54 4.55 -2.42
C PRO A 58 -8.65 3.22 -3.20
N ASN A 59 -9.13 3.30 -4.45
CA ASN A 59 -9.21 2.14 -5.34
C ASN A 59 -7.81 1.69 -5.80
N LEU A 60 -6.92 2.64 -6.13
CA LEU A 60 -5.53 2.34 -6.48
C LEU A 60 -4.79 1.62 -5.34
N ILE A 61 -4.96 2.09 -4.10
CA ILE A 61 -4.40 1.44 -2.91
C ILE A 61 -4.96 0.03 -2.77
N ASN A 62 -6.28 -0.16 -2.95
CA ASN A 62 -6.90 -1.48 -2.86
C ASN A 62 -6.27 -2.50 -3.84
N VAL A 63 -6.06 -2.10 -5.09
CA VAL A 63 -5.46 -2.97 -6.12
C VAL A 63 -3.96 -3.21 -5.89
N THR A 64 -3.25 -2.21 -5.38
CA THR A 64 -1.79 -2.29 -5.17
C THR A 64 -1.37 -2.91 -3.83
N LEU A 65 -2.27 -2.95 -2.84
CA LEU A 65 -2.02 -3.49 -1.50
C LEU A 65 -1.34 -4.87 -1.48
N PRO A 66 -1.81 -5.90 -2.23
CA PRO A 66 -1.17 -7.23 -2.20
C PRO A 66 0.28 -7.18 -2.68
N PHE A 67 0.59 -6.37 -3.70
CA PHE A 67 1.95 -6.20 -4.18
C PHE A 67 2.81 -5.50 -3.13
N ILE A 68 2.28 -4.46 -2.50
CA ILE A 68 2.98 -3.71 -1.44
C ILE A 68 3.32 -4.64 -0.28
N THR A 69 2.40 -5.52 0.13
CA THR A 69 2.63 -6.49 1.19
C THR A 69 3.73 -7.49 0.81
N ILE A 70 3.69 -8.07 -0.40
CA ILE A 70 4.70 -9.05 -0.85
C ILE A 70 6.07 -8.40 -0.94
N PHE A 71 6.21 -7.31 -1.69
CA PHE A 71 7.51 -6.65 -1.90
C PHE A 71 8.04 -5.99 -0.63
N GLY A 72 7.17 -5.43 0.21
CA GLY A 72 7.53 -4.85 1.50
C GLY A 72 8.09 -5.89 2.46
N LEU A 73 7.47 -7.08 2.52
CA LEU A 73 7.99 -8.19 3.31
C LEU A 73 9.32 -8.70 2.77
N VAL A 74 9.43 -8.92 1.46
CA VAL A 74 10.69 -9.36 0.83
C VAL A 74 11.83 -8.39 1.16
N LEU A 75 11.60 -7.08 1.03
CA LEU A 75 12.61 -6.06 1.37
C LEU A 75 12.99 -6.07 2.86
N ALA A 76 12.02 -6.27 3.75
CA ALA A 76 12.31 -6.40 5.18
C ALA A 76 13.20 -7.61 5.46
N PHE A 77 12.90 -8.77 4.86
CA PHE A 77 13.69 -9.99 5.04
C PHE A 77 15.08 -9.90 4.42
N ILE A 78 15.23 -9.28 3.25
CA ILE A 78 16.55 -9.00 2.66
C ILE A 78 17.40 -8.15 3.62
N LYS A 79 16.79 -7.15 4.28
CA LYS A 79 17.49 -6.32 5.25
C LYS A 79 17.89 -7.11 6.50
N PHE A 80 16.99 -7.92 7.04
CA PHE A 80 17.28 -8.80 8.17
C PHE A 80 18.41 -9.80 7.88
N GLU A 81 18.46 -10.33 6.66
CA GLU A 81 19.50 -11.25 6.22
C GLU A 81 20.85 -10.55 6.05
N ARG A 82 20.86 -9.40 5.37
CA ARG A 82 22.07 -8.59 5.14
C ARG A 82 22.74 -8.17 6.45
N ASP A 83 21.95 -7.77 7.42
CA ASP A 83 22.42 -7.31 8.73
C ASP A 83 22.68 -8.50 9.69
N LYS A 84 22.51 -9.75 9.21
CA LYS A 84 22.64 -11.03 9.95
C LYS A 84 21.77 -11.10 11.22
N GLU A 85 20.72 -10.31 11.30
CA GLU A 85 19.85 -10.22 12.48
C GLU A 85 19.08 -11.52 12.71
N ILE A 86 18.67 -12.21 11.64
CA ILE A 86 18.02 -13.53 11.73
C ILE A 86 18.94 -14.56 12.38
N ILE A 87 20.20 -14.61 11.95
CA ILE A 87 21.21 -15.55 12.45
C ILE A 87 21.53 -15.23 13.92
N ALA A 88 21.62 -13.94 14.26
CA ALA A 88 21.84 -13.50 15.65
C ALA A 88 20.70 -13.95 16.57
N ILE A 89 19.43 -13.81 16.14
CA ILE A 89 18.26 -14.27 16.90
C ILE A 89 18.34 -15.78 17.16
N TYR A 90 18.64 -16.59 16.13
CA TYR A 90 18.76 -18.04 16.30
C TYR A 90 19.94 -18.44 17.20
N SER A 91 21.07 -17.72 17.14
CA SER A 91 22.23 -18.00 17.99
C SER A 91 21.96 -17.80 19.49
N LEU A 92 20.99 -16.95 19.84
CA LEU A 92 20.52 -16.73 21.21
C LEU A 92 19.54 -17.82 21.70
N GLY A 93 19.29 -18.86 20.90
CA GLY A 93 18.32 -19.91 21.21
C GLY A 93 16.86 -19.47 21.09
N LEU A 94 16.60 -18.30 20.49
CA LEU A 94 15.24 -17.84 20.26
C LEU A 94 14.60 -18.61 19.10
N SER A 95 13.35 -19.01 19.29
CA SER A 95 12.61 -19.77 18.29
C SER A 95 12.08 -18.87 17.16
N THR A 96 11.74 -19.51 16.03
CA THR A 96 11.05 -18.90 14.87
C THR A 96 9.75 -18.16 15.24
N SER A 97 9.19 -18.43 16.43
CA SER A 97 7.96 -17.82 16.91
C SER A 97 8.08 -16.30 17.13
N GLU A 98 9.26 -15.79 17.45
CA GLU A 98 9.49 -14.35 17.65
C GLU A 98 9.40 -13.56 16.34
N ILE A 99 9.70 -14.19 15.19
CA ILE A 99 9.52 -13.58 13.86
C ILE A 99 8.08 -13.79 13.36
N LYS A 100 7.51 -14.97 13.62
CA LYS A 100 6.15 -15.32 13.15
C LYS A 100 5.05 -14.45 13.78
N LYS A 101 5.14 -14.14 15.08
CA LYS A 101 4.15 -13.30 15.79
C LYS A 101 3.98 -11.90 15.17
N PRO A 102 5.04 -11.09 14.99
CA PRO A 102 4.91 -9.76 14.38
C PRO A 102 4.49 -9.82 12.91
N LEU A 103 4.90 -10.86 12.18
CA LEU A 103 4.47 -11.08 10.80
C LEU A 103 2.95 -11.32 10.70
N ILE A 104 2.41 -12.23 11.50
CA ILE A 104 0.96 -12.51 11.52
C ILE A 104 0.18 -11.27 11.96
N PHE A 105 0.67 -10.56 12.97
CA PHE A 105 0.04 -9.33 13.42
C PHE A 105 -0.02 -8.27 12.32
N PHE A 106 1.08 -8.09 11.57
CA PHE A 106 1.10 -7.21 10.40
C PHE A 106 0.11 -7.65 9.31
N LEU A 107 0.05 -8.95 9.00
CA LEU A 107 -0.90 -9.48 8.01
C LEU A 107 -2.36 -9.25 8.41
N ILE A 108 -2.70 -9.43 9.68
CA ILE A 108 -4.05 -9.15 10.20
C ILE A 108 -4.40 -7.67 10.00
N ILE A 109 -3.46 -6.76 10.23
CA ILE A 109 -3.65 -5.32 9.96
C ILE A 109 -3.88 -5.08 8.46
N CYS A 110 -3.08 -5.68 7.59
CA CYS A 110 -3.26 -5.56 6.14
C CYS A 110 -4.63 -6.07 5.68
N ILE A 111 -5.11 -7.18 6.24
CA ILE A 111 -6.46 -7.71 5.96
C ILE A 111 -7.55 -6.76 6.46
N GLY A 112 -7.38 -6.17 7.66
CA GLY A 112 -8.32 -5.18 8.17
C GLY A 112 -8.40 -3.94 7.27
N ILE A 113 -7.25 -3.46 6.78
CA ILE A 113 -7.17 -2.34 5.83
C ILE A 113 -7.82 -2.72 4.49
N SER A 114 -7.54 -3.90 3.94
CA SER A 114 -8.13 -4.33 2.67
C SER A 114 -9.65 -4.48 2.77
N PHE A 115 -10.15 -5.01 3.89
CA PHE A 115 -11.58 -5.11 4.14
C PHE A 115 -12.25 -3.73 4.18
N LEU A 116 -11.67 -2.78 4.93
CA LEU A 116 -12.16 -1.42 5.03
C LEU A 116 -12.13 -0.68 3.67
N LEU A 117 -11.09 -0.89 2.87
CA LEU A 117 -10.99 -0.34 1.52
C LEU A 117 -12.07 -0.92 0.59
N ASN A 118 -12.27 -2.24 0.59
CA ASN A 118 -13.23 -2.89 -0.30
C ASN A 118 -14.69 -2.55 0.04
N PHE A 119 -15.05 -2.55 1.32
CA PHE A 119 -16.46 -2.38 1.73
C PHE A 119 -16.92 -0.93 1.81
N MET A 120 -16.04 0.00 2.19
CA MET A 120 -16.44 1.38 2.48
C MET A 120 -15.80 2.37 1.50
N LEU A 121 -14.47 2.44 1.47
CA LEU A 121 -13.77 3.55 0.82
C LEU A 121 -13.80 3.46 -0.71
N SER A 122 -13.54 2.28 -1.28
CA SER A 122 -13.51 2.07 -2.72
C SER A 122 -14.88 2.32 -3.38
N PRO A 123 -16.01 1.74 -2.91
CA PRO A 123 -17.30 2.01 -3.54
C PRO A 123 -17.71 3.48 -3.40
N PHE A 124 -17.56 4.07 -2.22
CA PHE A 124 -17.91 5.48 -1.98
C PHE A 124 -17.12 6.44 -2.88
N SER A 125 -15.81 6.21 -3.00
CA SER A 125 -14.96 7.08 -3.82
C SER A 125 -15.24 6.90 -5.31
N TYR A 126 -15.56 5.68 -5.73
CA TYR A 126 -15.92 5.39 -7.12
C TYR A 126 -17.28 5.99 -7.52
N ASP A 127 -18.25 6.00 -6.61
CA ASP A 127 -19.55 6.65 -6.85
C ASP A 127 -19.40 8.17 -7.01
N ILE A 128 -18.57 8.82 -6.19
CA ILE A 128 -18.27 10.25 -6.31
C ILE A 128 -17.51 10.53 -7.60
N TYR A 129 -16.53 9.69 -7.94
CA TYR A 129 -15.78 9.78 -9.18
C TYR A 129 -16.72 9.75 -10.40
N LYS A 130 -17.66 8.79 -10.45
CA LYS A 130 -18.63 8.69 -11.55
C LYS A 130 -19.53 9.92 -11.67
N LYS A 131 -19.99 10.49 -10.55
CA LYS A 131 -20.81 11.71 -10.56
C LYS A 131 -20.03 12.90 -11.13
N LYS A 132 -18.80 13.10 -10.66
CA LYS A 132 -17.93 14.19 -11.13
C LYS A 132 -17.50 14.03 -12.58
N GLU A 133 -17.25 12.80 -13.02
CA GLU A 133 -16.95 12.52 -14.43
C GLU A 133 -18.15 12.85 -15.34
N PHE A 134 -19.38 12.60 -14.88
CA PHE A 134 -20.59 12.94 -15.63
C PHE A 134 -20.82 14.46 -15.71
N GLU A 135 -20.54 15.21 -14.65
CA GLU A 135 -20.67 16.67 -14.65
C GLU A 135 -19.65 17.38 -15.55
N LEU A 136 -18.48 16.76 -15.78
CA LEU A 136 -17.40 17.33 -16.59
C LEU A 136 -17.47 16.97 -18.09
N ARG A 137 -18.35 16.04 -18.48
CA ARG A 137 -18.60 15.66 -19.88
C ARG A 137 -19.72 16.48 -20.48
#